data_AF-A0A3N5JPI1-F1
#
_entry.id   AF-A0A3N5JPI1-F1
#
_cell.length_a   1.000
_cell.length_b   1.000
_cell.length_c   1.000
_cell.angle_alpha   90.00
_cell.angle_beta   90.00
_cell.angle_gamma   90.00
#
_symmetry.space_group_name_H-M   'P 1'
#
loop_
_entity.id
_entity.type
_entity.pdbx_description
1 polymer ?
#
loop_
_entity_poly.entity_id
_entity_poly.type
_entity_poly.pdbx_seq_one_letter_code
_entity_poly.pdbx_strand_id
1 'polypeptide(L)'
;MMYETDILIRIQRGHARAELKLVKDFVFTFDFAVLPLSENIGHRALVYIEEYTLSAGLRSADALIAATAVEQNLELVTSNARHFRAIRDLQLKPFRP
;
A
#
# COMPACT_ATOMS: atom_id res chain seq x y z
N MET A 1 36.84 -7.91 5.89
CA MET A 1 35.73 -7.14 5.29
C MET A 1 34.53 -8.00 4.87
N MET A 2 34.64 -9.31 4.62
CA MET A 2 33.48 -10.15 4.24
C MET A 2 32.58 -10.57 5.43
N TYR A 3 33.18 -10.79 6.61
CA TYR A 3 32.45 -11.27 7.80
C TYR A 3 31.54 -10.22 8.48
N GLU A 4 31.91 -8.94 8.46
CA GLU A 4 31.08 -7.90 9.09
C GLU A 4 29.80 -7.64 8.29
N THR A 5 29.87 -7.68 6.96
CA THR A 5 28.72 -7.49 6.08
C THR A 5 27.70 -8.62 6.24
N ASP A 6 28.14 -9.87 6.42
CA ASP A 6 27.25 -11.02 6.64
C ASP A 6 26.48 -10.94 7.97
N ILE A 7 27.10 -10.40 9.02
CA ILE A 7 26.46 -10.18 10.32
C ILE A 7 25.39 -9.09 10.20
N LEU A 8 25.71 -7.97 9.56
CA LEU A 8 24.76 -6.88 9.31
C LEU A 8 23.55 -7.34 8.49
N ILE A 9 23.79 -8.11 7.42
CA ILE A 9 22.70 -8.67 6.59
C ILE A 9 21.82 -9.62 7.41
N ARG A 10 22.41 -10.45 8.28
CA ARG A 10 21.65 -11.36 9.17
C ARG A 10 20.80 -10.59 10.18
N ILE A 11 21.35 -9.54 10.79
CA ILE A 11 20.61 -8.67 11.72
C ILE A 11 19.44 -8.02 10.98
N GLN A 12 19.68 -7.40 9.83
CA GLN A 12 18.63 -6.76 9.02
C GLN A 12 17.53 -7.76 8.62
N ARG A 13 17.91 -8.97 8.20
CA ARG A 13 16.97 -10.06 7.88
C ARG A 13 16.18 -10.52 9.11
N GLY A 14 16.80 -10.55 10.29
CA GLY A 14 16.15 -10.87 11.55
C GLY A 14 15.06 -9.86 11.91
N HIS A 15 15.38 -8.57 11.81
CA HIS A 15 14.41 -7.49 12.00
C HIS A 15 13.26 -7.57 11.00
N ALA A 16 13.55 -7.76 9.70
CA ALA A 16 12.52 -7.89 8.67
C ALA A 16 11.58 -9.10 8.91
N ARG A 17 12.10 -10.21 9.43
CA ARG A 17 11.28 -11.37 9.80
C ARG A 17 10.38 -11.09 11.00
N ALA A 18 10.90 -10.39 12.01
CA ALA A 18 10.13 -9.99 13.18
C ALA A 18 9.00 -9.01 12.80
N GLU A 19 9.31 -8.01 11.97
CA GLU A 19 8.33 -7.06 11.42
C GLU A 19 7.27 -7.77 10.58
N LEU A 20 7.65 -8.68 9.69
CA LEU A 20 6.70 -9.47 8.90
C LEU A 20 5.75 -10.29 9.79
N LYS A 21 6.28 -10.88 10.87
CA LYS A 21 5.46 -11.62 11.83
C LYS A 21 4.47 -10.69 12.53
N LEU A 22 4.92 -9.53 13.02
CA LEU A 22 4.07 -8.53 13.66
C LEU A 22 2.94 -8.05 12.74
N VAL A 23 3.25 -7.78 11.46
CA VAL A 23 2.25 -7.36 10.47
C VAL A 23 1.23 -8.47 10.22
N LYS A 24 1.67 -9.72 10.07
CA LYS A 24 0.75 -10.86 9.91
C LYS A 24 -0.14 -11.03 11.13
N ASP A 25 0.45 -11.05 12.33
CA ASP A 25 -0.27 -11.20 13.58
C ASP A 25 -1.28 -10.06 13.76
N PHE A 26 -0.93 -8.82 13.41
CA PHE A 26 -1.85 -7.67 13.40
C PHE A 26 -3.03 -7.91 12.45
N VAL A 27 -2.76 -8.30 11.19
CA VAL A 27 -3.83 -8.55 10.21
C VAL A 27 -4.81 -9.61 10.70
N PHE A 28 -4.31 -10.72 11.26
CA PHE A 28 -5.14 -11.81 11.78
C PHE A 28 -5.86 -11.47 13.09
N THR A 29 -5.20 -10.79 14.02
CA THR A 29 -5.77 -10.51 15.35
C THR A 29 -6.95 -9.54 15.27
N PHE A 30 -6.91 -8.59 14.35
CA PHE A 30 -7.96 -7.59 14.15
C PHE A 30 -8.99 -8.00 13.08
N ASP A 31 -8.93 -9.23 12.56
CA ASP A 31 -9.87 -9.79 11.58
C ASP A 31 -10.08 -8.89 10.36
N PHE A 32 -8.98 -8.34 9.82
CA PHE A 32 -9.07 -7.49 8.64
C PHE A 32 -9.49 -8.31 7.41
N ALA A 33 -10.48 -7.81 6.68
CA ALA A 33 -10.85 -8.38 5.39
C ALA A 33 -9.71 -8.22 4.37
N VAL A 34 -9.16 -9.34 3.91
CA VAL A 34 -8.13 -9.36 2.86
C VAL A 34 -8.81 -9.55 1.51
N LEU A 35 -8.75 -8.52 0.68
CA LEU A 35 -9.32 -8.54 -0.66
C LEU A 35 -8.30 -9.08 -1.67
N PRO A 36 -8.64 -10.12 -2.45
CA PRO A 36 -7.74 -10.64 -3.47
C PRO A 36 -7.59 -9.63 -4.61
N LEU A 37 -6.39 -9.59 -5.20
CA LEU A 37 -6.16 -8.82 -6.41
C LEU A 37 -6.94 -9.43 -7.58
N SER A 38 -7.77 -8.63 -8.23
CA SER A 38 -8.49 -9.01 -9.44
C SER A 38 -7.92 -8.30 -10.67
N GLU A 39 -8.27 -8.81 -11.85
CA GLU A 39 -7.91 -8.18 -13.13
C GLU A 39 -8.42 -6.75 -13.23
N ASN A 40 -9.65 -6.49 -12.76
CA ASN A 40 -10.22 -5.14 -12.76
C ASN A 40 -9.42 -4.17 -11.89
N ILE A 41 -8.98 -4.60 -10.70
CA ILE A 41 -8.13 -3.79 -9.81
C ILE A 41 -6.80 -3.50 -10.51
N GLY A 42 -6.19 -4.51 -11.12
CA GLY A 42 -4.94 -4.35 -11.87
C GLY A 42 -5.06 -3.39 -13.05
N HIS A 43 -6.13 -3.52 -13.84
CA HIS A 43 -6.38 -2.67 -14.99
C HIS A 43 -6.61 -1.20 -14.57
N ARG A 44 -7.44 -0.97 -13.56
CA ARG A 44 -7.67 0.38 -13.03
C ARG A 44 -6.39 1.00 -12.42
N ALA A 45 -5.60 0.20 -11.70
CA ALA A 45 -4.33 0.67 -11.15
C ALA A 45 -3.34 1.09 -12.24
N LEU A 46 -3.32 0.39 -13.38
CA LEU A 46 -2.50 0.76 -14.53
C LEU A 46 -2.91 2.14 -15.08
N VAL A 47 -4.22 2.37 -15.27
CA VAL A 47 -4.76 3.66 -15.71
C VAL A 47 -4.34 4.78 -14.74
N TYR A 48 -4.44 4.54 -13.43
CA TYR A 48 -4.01 5.53 -12.43
C TYR A 48 -2.52 5.84 -12.47
N ILE A 49 -1.67 4.84 -12.73
CA ILE A 49 -0.24 5.06 -12.91
C ILE A 49 -0.02 5.95 -14.14
N GLU A 50 -0.64 5.63 -15.27
CA GLU A 50 -0.50 6.40 -16.51
C GLU A 50 -0.95 7.86 -16.35
N GLU A 51 -2.07 8.10 -15.66
CA GLU A 51 -2.63 9.44 -15.46
C GLU A 51 -1.92 10.26 -14.37
N TYR A 52 -1.51 9.63 -13.27
CA TYR A 52 -1.13 10.34 -12.04
C TYR A 52 0.35 10.21 -11.63
N THR A 53 1.15 9.38 -12.32
CA THR A 53 2.58 9.25 -12.01
C THR A 53 3.32 10.57 -12.21
N LEU A 54 3.10 11.25 -13.34
CA LEU A 54 3.82 12.49 -13.67
C LEU A 54 3.23 13.71 -12.95
N SER A 55 1.94 13.71 -12.67
CA SER A 55 1.21 14.88 -12.14
C SER A 55 1.14 14.91 -10.61
N ALA A 56 1.01 13.76 -9.96
CA ALA A 56 0.85 13.65 -8.51
C ALA A 56 1.97 12.84 -7.82
N GLY A 57 2.92 12.30 -8.60
CA GLY A 57 3.97 11.42 -8.06
C GLY A 57 3.40 10.12 -7.48
N LEU A 58 2.25 9.68 -7.98
CA LEU A 58 1.57 8.48 -7.50
C LEU A 58 2.45 7.24 -7.75
N ARG A 59 2.69 6.42 -6.72
CA ARG A 59 3.47 5.18 -6.85
C ARG A 59 2.56 4.00 -7.15
N SER A 60 3.14 2.91 -7.65
CA SER A 60 2.41 1.68 -7.98
C SER A 60 1.60 1.11 -6.81
N ALA A 61 2.12 1.19 -5.59
CA ALA A 61 1.40 0.77 -4.39
C ALA A 61 0.18 1.67 -4.10
N ASP A 62 0.32 2.99 -4.23
CA ASP A 62 -0.78 3.94 -4.01
C ASP A 62 -1.88 3.74 -5.06
N ALA A 63 -1.50 3.50 -6.32
CA ALA A 63 -2.43 3.19 -7.40
C ALA A 63 -3.23 1.91 -7.13
N LEU A 64 -2.60 0.85 -6.63
CA LEU A 64 -3.28 -0.39 -6.25
C LEU A 64 -4.24 -0.19 -5.06
N ILE A 65 -3.84 0.61 -4.07
CA ILE A 65 -4.70 0.93 -2.92
C ILE A 65 -5.92 1.71 -3.38
N ALA A 66 -5.73 2.74 -4.21
CA ALA A 66 -6.82 3.53 -4.77
C ALA A 66 -7.74 2.66 -5.64
N ALA A 67 -7.18 1.86 -6.55
CA ALA A 67 -7.96 1.00 -7.43
C ALA A 67 -8.79 -0.02 -6.66
N THR A 68 -8.22 -0.63 -5.61
CA THR A 68 -8.96 -1.54 -4.72
C THR A 68 -10.13 -0.83 -4.04
N ALA A 69 -9.90 0.37 -3.50
CA ALA A 69 -10.94 1.14 -2.85
C ALA A 69 -12.08 1.48 -3.82
N VAL A 70 -11.77 1.93 -5.03
CA VAL A 70 -12.82 2.28 -6.00
C VAL A 70 -13.55 1.05 -6.54
N GLU A 71 -12.84 -0.04 -6.89
CA GLU A 71 -13.47 -1.27 -7.37
C GLU A 71 -14.42 -1.91 -6.35
N GLN A 72 -14.11 -1.79 -5.06
CA GLN A 72 -14.94 -2.31 -3.98
C GLN A 72 -15.94 -1.28 -3.42
N ASN A 73 -16.01 -0.07 -4.00
CA ASN A 73 -16.83 1.04 -3.51
C ASN A 73 -16.59 1.37 -2.03
N LEU A 74 -15.34 1.33 -1.60
CA LEU A 74 -14.90 1.61 -0.24
C LEU A 74 -14.32 3.03 -0.13
N GLU A 75 -14.47 3.63 1.05
CA GLU A 75 -13.84 4.89 1.39
C GLU A 75 -12.40 4.66 1.85
N LEU A 76 -11.43 5.34 1.22
CA LEU A 76 -10.02 5.25 1.62
C LEU A 76 -9.73 6.24 2.74
N VAL A 77 -9.41 5.69 3.91
CA VAL A 77 -8.93 6.46 5.07
C VAL A 77 -7.41 6.62 4.98
N THR A 78 -6.91 7.85 4.95
CA THR A 78 -5.47 8.10 4.82
C THR A 78 -5.03 9.39 5.52
N SER A 79 -3.83 9.37 6.08
CA SER A 79 -3.14 10.58 6.55
C SER A 79 -2.42 11.33 5.43
N ASN A 80 -2.20 10.69 4.28
CA ASN A 80 -1.51 11.26 3.14
C ASN A 80 -2.47 11.69 2.02
N ALA A 81 -3.56 12.37 2.38
CA ALA A 81 -4.65 12.72 1.48
C ALA A 81 -4.21 13.54 0.25
N ARG A 82 -3.06 14.24 0.30
CA ARG A 82 -2.54 15.02 -0.84
C ARG A 82 -2.23 14.15 -2.06
N HIS A 83 -1.71 12.94 -1.86
CA HIS A 83 -1.33 12.04 -2.96
C HIS A 83 -2.55 11.44 -3.66
N PHE A 84 -3.62 11.22 -2.90
CA PHE A 84 -4.84 10.59 -3.40
C PHE A 84 -5.88 11.59 -3.93
N ARG A 85 -5.79 12.88 -3.56
CA ARG A 85 -6.74 13.93 -3.97
C ARG A 85 -6.83 14.12 -5.49
N ALA A 86 -5.81 13.72 -6.25
CA ALA A 86 -5.81 13.81 -7.70
C ALA A 86 -6.83 12.83 -8.35
N ILE A 87 -7.13 11.72 -7.68
CA ILE A 87 -8.01 10.65 -8.17
C ILE A 87 -9.46 11.05 -7.91
N ARG A 88 -10.23 11.32 -8.98
CA ARG A 88 -11.55 11.96 -8.89
C ARG A 88 -12.66 11.02 -8.41
N ASP A 89 -12.57 9.75 -8.74
CA ASP A 89 -13.54 8.70 -8.43
C ASP A 89 -13.30 8.04 -7.05
N LEU A 90 -12.23 8.45 -6.35
CA LEU A 90 -11.87 7.91 -5.05
C LEU A 90 -12.55 8.68 -3.91
N GLN A 91 -13.34 7.96 -3.10
CA GLN A 91 -13.91 8.50 -1.86
C GLN A 91 -12.81 8.55 -0.79
N LEU A 92 -12.51 9.75 -0.29
CA LEU A 92 -11.42 9.99 0.66
C LEU A 92 -11.92 10.50 2.00
N LYS A 93 -11.49 9.82 3.07
CA LYS A 93 -11.61 10.31 4.44
C LYS A 93 -10.24 10.67 5.00
N PRO A 94 -9.90 11.97 5.06
CA PRO A 94 -8.64 12.38 5.64
C PRO A 94 -8.64 12.04 7.13
N PHE A 95 -7.62 11.30 7.57
CA PHE A 95 -7.37 11.00 8.97
C PHE A 95 -6.17 11.81 9.44
N ARG A 96 -6.32 12.56 10.54
CA ARG A 96 -5.21 13.23 11.20
C ARG A 96 -4.85 12.43 12.46
N PRO A 97 -3.68 11.79 12.50
CA PRO A 97 -3.20 11.09 13.69
C PRO A 97 -2.92 12.06 14.85
#